data_AF-A0A1B4XYU8-F1
#
_entry.id   AF-A0A1B4XYU8-F1
#
_cell.length_a   1.000
_cell.length_b   1.000
_cell.length_c   1.000
_cell.angle_alpha   90.00
_cell.angle_beta   90.00
_cell.angle_gamma   90.00
#
_symmetry.space_group_name_H-M   'P 1'
#
loop_
_entity.id
_entity.type
_entity.pdbx_description
1 polymer ?
#
loop_
_entity_poly.entity_id
_entity_poly.type
_entity_poly.pdbx_seq_one_letter_code
_entity_poly.pdbx_strand_id
1 'polypeptide(L)'
;MAEPGMVTIYLDRRRASVPLVPGETLLESARRAGLDPPFNCEAGNCGTCLARLTEGSATMLVNDALDDSEVADGYILTCQGIPDTAPITVRYE
;
A
#
# COMPACT_ATOMS: atom_id res chain seq x y z
N MET A 1 -13.37 22.40 2.83
CA MET A 1 -13.37 21.09 3.52
C MET A 1 -12.52 20.19 2.64
N ALA A 2 -11.28 19.91 3.04
CA ALA A 2 -10.42 19.02 2.26
C ALA A 2 -11.08 17.64 2.27
N GLU A 3 -11.47 17.17 1.09
CA GLU A 3 -12.04 15.85 0.93
C GLU A 3 -11.04 14.85 1.54
N PRO A 4 -11.45 14.00 2.50
CA PRO A 4 -10.53 13.05 3.09
C PRO A 4 -10.05 12.16 1.95
N GLY A 5 -8.76 12.22 1.67
CA GLY A 5 -8.13 11.33 0.72
C GLY A 5 -8.58 9.90 0.95
N MET A 6 -8.86 9.12 -0.09
CA MET A 6 -9.24 7.71 0.09
C MET A 6 -8.12 6.79 -0.35
N VAL A 7 -7.88 5.74 0.45
CA VAL A 7 -7.01 4.61 0.13
C VAL A 7 -7.91 3.45 -0.29
N THR A 8 -7.80 3.01 -1.53
CA THR A 8 -8.49 1.83 -2.03
C THR A 8 -7.52 0.67 -2.15
N ILE A 9 -7.88 -0.45 -1.54
CA ILE A 9 -7.09 -1.67 -1.55
C ILE A 9 -7.88 -2.77 -2.25
N TYR A 10 -7.25 -3.42 -3.22
CA TYR A 10 -7.73 -4.62 -3.88
C TYR A 10 -6.92 -5.82 -3.41
N LEU A 11 -7.56 -6.78 -2.75
CA LEU A 11 -6.96 -8.03 -2.27
C LEU A 11 -7.75 -9.21 -2.86
N ASP A 12 -7.21 -9.85 -3.88
CA ASP A 12 -7.88 -10.91 -4.65
C ASP A 12 -9.29 -10.46 -5.14
N ARG A 13 -10.36 -11.07 -4.62
CA ARG A 13 -11.76 -10.74 -4.93
C ARG A 13 -12.38 -9.70 -3.99
N ARG A 14 -11.64 -9.24 -2.99
CA ARG A 14 -12.12 -8.24 -2.02
C ARG A 14 -11.54 -6.89 -2.37
N ARG A 15 -12.36 -5.86 -2.24
CA ARG A 15 -11.92 -4.46 -2.29
C ARG A 15 -12.42 -3.74 -1.07
N ALA A 16 -11.60 -2.85 -0.52
CA ALA A 16 -12.02 -1.99 0.57
C ALA A 16 -11.42 -0.60 0.39
N SER A 17 -12.18 0.40 0.82
CA SER A 17 -11.78 1.81 0.74
C SER A 17 -11.90 2.42 2.11
N VAL A 18 -10.83 3.05 2.58
CA VAL A 18 -10.77 3.73 3.87
C VAL A 18 -10.25 5.15 3.70
N PRO A 19 -10.62 6.08 4.59
CA PRO A 19 -10.02 7.41 4.61
C PRO A 19 -8.52 7.31 4.92
N LEU A 20 -7.72 7.98 4.11
CA LEU A 20 -6.28 8.16 4.25
C LEU A 20 -5.97 8.82 5.59
N VAL A 21 -5.09 8.17 6.35
CA VAL A 21 -4.57 8.69 7.60
C VAL A 21 -3.09 9.03 7.40
N PRO A 22 -2.69 10.30 7.56
CA PRO A 22 -1.29 10.67 7.41
C PRO A 22 -0.43 9.94 8.46
N GLY A 23 0.66 9.33 8.01
CA GLY A 23 1.56 8.53 8.86
C GLY A 23 1.15 7.06 9.01
N GLU A 24 0.02 6.65 8.44
CA GLU A 24 -0.39 5.24 8.38
C GLU A 24 0.16 4.59 7.10
N THR A 25 0.59 3.33 7.18
CA THR A 25 1.05 2.59 6.00
C THR A 25 -0.14 2.01 5.25
N LEU A 26 0.05 1.70 3.97
CA LEU A 26 -0.97 1.06 3.15
C LEU A 26 -1.44 -0.28 3.75
N LEU A 27 -0.54 -1.01 4.41
CA LEU A 27 -0.87 -2.24 5.14
C LEU A 27 -1.84 -1.98 6.30
N GLU A 28 -1.55 -0.98 7.14
CA GLU A 28 -2.40 -0.64 8.28
C GLU A 28 -3.77 -0.13 7.81
N SER A 29 -3.81 0.68 6.75
CA SER A 29 -5.06 1.09 6.11
C SER A 29 -5.87 -0.11 5.59
N ALA A 30 -5.23 -1.11 4.99
CA ALA A 30 -5.90 -2.35 4.56
C ALA A 30 -6.48 -3.13 5.75
N ARG A 31 -5.71 -3.30 6.83
CA ARG A 31 -6.14 -3.97 8.06
C ARG A 31 -7.32 -3.27 8.71
N ARG A 32 -7.28 -1.94 8.77
CA ARG A 32 -8.39 -1.11 9.26
C ARG A 32 -9.64 -1.25 8.38
N ALA A 33 -9.46 -1.46 7.08
CA ALA A 33 -10.54 -1.72 6.14
C ALA A 33 -11.17 -3.13 6.31
N GLY A 34 -10.62 -3.96 7.21
CA GLY A 34 -11.03 -5.35 7.40
C GLY A 34 -10.51 -6.29 6.31
N LEU A 35 -9.49 -5.87 5.56
CA LEU A 35 -8.69 -6.73 4.69
C LEU A 35 -7.50 -7.25 5.48
N ASP A 36 -7.15 -8.51 5.28
CA ASP A 36 -6.00 -9.12 5.93
C ASP A 36 -4.97 -9.46 4.83
N PRO A 37 -4.24 -8.46 4.29
CA PRO A 37 -3.22 -8.71 3.30
C PRO A 37 -2.09 -9.56 3.91
N PRO A 38 -1.44 -10.41 3.10
CA PRO A 38 -0.38 -11.26 3.59
C PRO A 38 0.81 -10.40 4.05
N PHE A 39 1.19 -10.51 5.31
CA PHE A 39 2.37 -9.87 5.89
C PHE A 39 3.23 -10.90 6.62
N ASN A 40 4.52 -10.62 6.76
CA ASN A 40 5.44 -11.53 7.44
C ASN A 40 6.51 -10.77 8.25
N CYS A 41 7.34 -9.98 7.57
CA CYS A 41 8.46 -9.31 8.22
C CYS A 41 8.17 -7.89 8.72
N GLU A 42 7.23 -7.20 8.07
CA GLU A 42 6.92 -5.76 8.27
C GLU A 42 8.12 -4.80 8.14
N ALA A 43 9.31 -5.31 7.82
CA ALA A 43 10.58 -4.57 7.73
C ALA A 43 10.99 -4.22 6.28
N GLY A 44 10.19 -4.60 5.28
CA GLY A 44 10.50 -4.31 3.87
C GLY A 44 11.53 -5.24 3.22
N ASN A 45 11.81 -6.41 3.81
CA ASN A 45 12.85 -7.34 3.37
C ASN A 45 12.36 -8.69 2.81
N CYS A 46 11.06 -8.98 2.96
CA CYS A 46 10.49 -10.30 2.63
C CYS A 46 9.61 -10.30 1.37
N GLY A 47 9.14 -9.15 0.90
CA GLY A 47 8.26 -9.05 -0.27
C GLY A 47 6.83 -9.61 -0.07
N THR A 48 6.46 -10.14 1.10
CA THR A 48 5.11 -10.70 1.32
C THR A 48 4.01 -9.63 1.21
N CYS A 49 4.31 -8.41 1.67
CA CYS A 49 3.41 -7.26 1.64
C CYS A 49 3.42 -6.52 0.28
N LEU A 50 3.88 -7.17 -0.79
CA LEU A 50 3.96 -6.58 -2.13
C LEU A 50 2.55 -6.31 -2.68
N ALA A 51 2.36 -5.10 -3.17
CA ALA A 51 1.21 -4.73 -3.98
C ALA A 51 1.65 -3.87 -5.16
N ARG A 52 0.81 -3.81 -6.17
CA ARG A 52 0.96 -2.91 -7.31
C ARG A 52 0.15 -1.65 -7.07
N LEU A 53 0.78 -0.50 -7.22
CA LEU A 53 0.14 0.81 -7.19
C LEU A 53 -0.45 1.10 -8.56
N THR A 54 -1.77 1.26 -8.62
CA THR A 54 -2.50 1.53 -9.88
C THR A 54 -2.95 2.98 -9.99
N GLU A 55 -3.01 3.71 -8.88
CA GLU A 55 -3.39 5.12 -8.85
C GLU A 55 -2.74 5.83 -7.67
N GLY A 56 -2.32 7.09 -7.85
CA GLY A 56 -1.67 7.91 -6.84
C GLY A 56 -0.17 7.69 -6.75
N SER A 57 0.40 7.98 -5.58
CA SER A 57 1.82 7.81 -5.29
C SER A 57 2.02 7.55 -3.80
N ALA A 58 3.00 6.70 -3.48
CA ALA A 58 3.38 6.38 -2.12
C ALA A 58 4.90 6.29 -2.02
N THR A 59 5.40 6.68 -0.85
CA THR A 59 6.83 6.68 -0.53
C THR A 59 7.13 5.47 0.34
N MET A 60 8.06 4.61 -0.10
CA MET A 60 8.57 3.52 0.72
C MET A 60 9.65 4.02 1.66
N LEU A 61 9.48 3.78 2.97
CA LEU A 61 10.51 4.09 3.97
C LEU A 61 11.72 3.18 3.83
N VAL A 62 11.46 1.88 3.63
CA VAL A 62 12.48 0.84 3.46
C VAL A 62 12.07 -0.05 2.29
N ASN A 63 12.98 -0.22 1.35
CA ASN A 63 12.83 -1.15 0.24
C ASN A 63 14.12 -1.94 0.06
N ASP A 64 14.19 -3.12 0.69
CA ASP A 64 15.30 -4.07 0.53
C ASP A 64 14.87 -5.30 -0.30
N ALA A 65 13.56 -5.42 -0.58
CA ALA A 65 12.99 -6.57 -1.28
C ALA A 65 12.74 -6.35 -2.78
N LEU A 66 12.55 -5.11 -3.23
CA LEU A 66 12.25 -4.78 -4.63
C LEU A 66 13.41 -4.06 -5.31
N ASP A 67 13.70 -4.44 -6.54
CA ASP A 67 14.61 -3.73 -7.43
C ASP A 67 13.98 -2.42 -7.93
N ASP A 68 14.81 -1.44 -8.30
CA ASP A 68 14.37 -0.17 -8.88
C ASP A 68 13.43 -0.36 -10.09
N SER A 69 13.65 -1.43 -10.86
CA SER A 69 12.80 -1.79 -12.01
C SER A 69 11.38 -2.16 -11.60
N GLU A 70 11.23 -2.88 -10.48
CA GLU A 70 9.92 -3.27 -9.94
C GLU A 70 9.19 -2.05 -9.38
N VAL A 71 9.92 -1.19 -8.65
CA VAL A 71 9.37 0.09 -8.17
C VAL A 71 8.91 0.96 -9.34
N ALA A 72 9.69 0.99 -10.43
CA ALA A 72 9.34 1.73 -11.64
C ALA A 72 8.11 1.14 -12.38
N ASP A 73 7.88 -0.18 -12.31
CA ASP A 73 6.66 -0.81 -12.85
C ASP A 73 5.42 -0.56 -11.96
N GLY A 74 5.63 0.06 -10.79
CA GLY A 74 4.60 0.45 -9.83
C GLY A 74 4.44 -0.54 -8.67
N TYR A 75 5.39 -1.44 -8.43
CA TYR A 75 5.36 -2.32 -7.26
C TYR A 75 5.80 -1.57 -6.00
N ILE A 76 5.12 -1.87 -4.89
CA ILE A 76 5.34 -1.24 -3.60
C ILE A 76 5.16 -2.23 -2.46
N LEU A 77 5.98 -2.09 -1.41
CA LEU A 77 5.83 -2.82 -0.17
C LEU A 77 4.84 -2.07 0.73
N THR A 78 3.59 -2.52 0.82
CA THR A 78 2.55 -1.78 1.55
C THR A 78 2.83 -1.65 3.04
N CYS A 79 3.65 -2.54 3.59
CA CYS A 79 4.09 -2.50 4.98
C CYS A 79 5.07 -1.35 5.28
N GLN A 80 5.74 -0.81 4.26
CA GLN A 80 6.66 0.33 4.36
C GLN A 80 6.23 1.51 3.48
N GLY A 81 5.20 1.34 2.66
CA GLY A 81 4.64 2.34 1.76
C GLY A 81 3.68 3.26 2.47
N ILE A 82 4.07 4.52 2.62
CA ILE A 82 3.22 5.60 3.12
C ILE A 82 2.61 6.33 1.93
N PRO A 83 1.28 6.48 1.86
CA PRO A 83 0.65 7.20 0.78
C PRO A 83 0.99 8.70 0.83
N ASP A 84 1.50 9.23 -0.28
CA ASP A 84 1.94 10.61 -0.43
C ASP A 84 0.79 11.49 -0.96
N THR A 85 -0.02 10.90 -1.85
CA THR A 85 -1.17 11.54 -2.46
C THR A 85 -2.46 10.79 -2.17
N ALA A 86 -3.58 11.48 -2.37
CA ALA A 86 -4.90 10.89 -2.33
C ALA A 86 -5.77 11.44 -3.47
N PRO A 87 -6.62 10.61 -4.10
CA PRO A 87 -6.83 9.18 -3.84
C PRO A 87 -5.65 8.31 -4.27
N ILE A 88 -5.49 7.16 -3.59
CA ILE A 88 -4.46 6.16 -3.91
C ILE A 88 -5.10 4.78 -4.00
N THR A 89 -4.69 3.99 -4.99
CA THR A 89 -5.20 2.64 -5.18
C THR A 89 -4.05 1.65 -5.31
N VAL A 90 -4.10 0.60 -4.48
CA VAL A 90 -3.14 -0.51 -4.52
C VAL A 90 -3.85 -1.84 -4.70
N ARG A 91 -3.18 -2.76 -5.39
CA ARG A 91 -3.68 -4.09 -5.70
C ARG A 91 -2.65 -5.14 -5.33
N TYR A 92 -3.01 -5.98 -4.37
CA TYR A 92 -2.28 -7.17 -4.02
C TYR A 92 -2.56 -8.25 -5.07
N GLU A 93 -1.50 -8.92 -5.52
CA GLU A 93 -1.56 -10.08 -6.43
C GLU A 93 -1.36 -11.39 -5.67
#